data_AF-A0A560QPR7-F1
#
_entry.id   AF-A0A560QPR7-F1
#
_cell.length_a   1.000
_cell.length_b   1.000
_cell.length_c   1.000
_cell.angle_alpha   90.00
_cell.angle_beta   90.00
_cell.angle_gamma   90.00
#
_symmetry.space_group_name_H-M   'P 1'
#
loop_
_entity.id
_entity.type
_entity.pdbx_description
1 polymer ?
#
loop_
_entity_poly.entity_id
_entity_poly.type
_entity_poly.pdbx_seq_one_letter_code
_entity_poly.pdbx_strand_id
1 'polypeptide(L)'
;MKVRKALLTDAESVSKLLGQLGYQTSPKLIRDKLEALEFSARDTVLLAQDGKNIIGVISLHVLELFHQPGRLGRITSLVIDDDFRGQGVGAMLFPLLTRFLQSNFASGLR
;
A
#
# COMPACT_ATOMS: atom_id res chain seq x y z
N MET A 1 16.86 0.69 -5.26
CA MET A 1 15.55 0.58 -4.60
C MET A 1 15.08 1.88 -3.93
N LYS A 2 13.83 2.28 -4.14
CA LYS A 2 13.17 3.41 -3.46
C LYS A 2 11.70 3.08 -3.17
N VAL A 3 11.09 3.78 -2.22
CA VAL A 3 9.66 3.68 -1.95
C VAL A 3 8.95 4.97 -2.37
N ARG A 4 7.76 4.84 -2.97
CA ARG A 4 6.93 5.98 -3.39
C ARG A 4 5.44 5.64 -3.32
N LYS A 5 4.57 6.65 -3.43
CA LYS A 5 3.13 6.43 -3.66
C LYS A 5 2.91 5.77 -5.02
N ALA A 6 1.88 4.94 -5.10
CA ALA A 6 1.38 4.40 -6.36
C ALA A 6 0.79 5.51 -7.25
N LEU A 7 0.93 5.34 -8.55
CA LEU A 7 0.34 6.16 -9.61
C LEU A 7 -0.63 5.31 -10.43
N LEU A 8 -1.56 5.94 -11.14
CA LEU A 8 -2.53 5.23 -11.98
C LEU A 8 -1.87 4.35 -13.07
N THR A 9 -0.65 4.69 -13.47
CA THR A 9 0.15 3.94 -14.45
C THR A 9 0.77 2.66 -13.89
N ASP A 10 0.79 2.47 -12.57
CA ASP A 10 1.35 1.27 -11.93
C ASP A 10 0.38 0.09 -11.87
N ALA A 11 -0.85 0.29 -12.35
CA ALA A 11 -1.94 -0.65 -12.19
C ALA A 11 -1.63 -2.06 -12.71
N GLU A 12 -0.88 -2.16 -13.81
CA GLU A 12 -0.46 -3.47 -14.35
C GLU A 12 0.52 -4.18 -13.40
N SER A 13 1.56 -3.48 -12.93
CA SER A 13 2.56 -4.05 -12.03
C SER A 13 1.95 -4.44 -10.68
N VAL A 14 1.07 -3.59 -10.14
CA VAL A 14 0.34 -3.88 -8.89
C VAL A 14 -0.58 -5.09 -9.07
N SER A 15 -1.29 -5.19 -10.21
CA SER A 15 -2.14 -6.34 -10.51
C SER A 15 -1.35 -7.65 -10.58
N LYS A 16 -0.15 -7.64 -11.16
CA LYS A 16 0.74 -8.81 -11.20
C LYS A 16 1.19 -9.22 -9.81
N LEU A 17 1.61 -8.26 -8.98
CA LEU A 17 2.02 -8.52 -7.60
C LEU A 17 0.87 -9.09 -6.75
N LEU A 18 -0.34 -8.53 -6.85
CA LEU A 18 -1.51 -9.05 -6.15
C LEU A 18 -1.86 -10.48 -6.59
N GLY A 19 -1.57 -10.84 -7.84
CA GLY A 19 -1.65 -12.21 -8.33
C GLY A 19 -0.79 -13.19 -7.52
N GLN A 20 0.40 -12.77 -7.06
CA GLN A 20 1.28 -13.60 -6.23
C GLN A 20 0.74 -13.80 -4.79
N LEU A 21 -0.22 -12.97 -4.34
CA LEU A 21 -1.00 -13.22 -3.12
C LEU A 21 -2.20 -14.15 -3.35
N GLY A 22 -2.46 -14.55 -4.60
CA GLY A 22 -3.64 -15.32 -4.97
C GLY A 22 -4.85 -14.47 -5.40
N TYR A 23 -4.71 -13.15 -5.54
CA TYR A 23 -5.80 -12.28 -6.00
C TYR A 23 -5.78 -12.12 -7.52
N GLN A 24 -6.84 -12.58 -8.18
CA GLN A 24 -7.05 -12.35 -9.61
C GLN A 24 -7.71 -10.98 -9.84
N THR A 25 -6.89 -9.93 -9.88
CA THR A 25 -7.36 -8.58 -10.22
C THR A 25 -7.01 -8.23 -11.66
N SER A 26 -7.80 -7.36 -12.29
CA SER A 26 -7.44 -6.78 -13.59
C SER A 26 -6.72 -5.44 -13.40
N PRO A 27 -5.80 -5.04 -14.31
CA PRO A 27 -5.18 -3.72 -14.27
C PRO A 27 -6.22 -2.58 -14.28
N LYS A 28 -7.35 -2.76 -14.98
CA LYS A 28 -8.44 -1.78 -14.97
C LYS A 28 -9.02 -1.59 -13.57
N LEU A 29 -9.36 -2.68 -12.88
CA LEU A 29 -9.85 -2.62 -11.50
C LEU A 29 -8.85 -1.92 -10.58
N ILE A 30 -7.56 -2.26 -10.69
CA ILE A 30 -6.53 -1.63 -9.86
C ILE A 30 -6.42 -0.13 -10.16
N ARG A 31 -6.47 0.27 -11.43
CA ARG A 31 -6.46 1.68 -11.80
C ARG A 31 -7.64 2.43 -11.18
N ASP A 32 -8.86 1.89 -11.30
CA ASP A 32 -10.07 2.49 -10.75
C ASP A 32 -9.98 2.63 -9.21
N LYS A 33 -9.37 1.63 -8.55
CA LYS A 33 -9.11 1.70 -7.10
C LYS A 33 -8.05 2.74 -6.75
N LEU A 34 -6.94 2.82 -7.49
CA LEU A 34 -5.91 3.82 -7.24
C LEU A 34 -6.46 5.24 -7.42
N GLU A 35 -7.30 5.47 -8.42
CA GLU A 35 -7.98 6.75 -8.64
C GLU A 35 -8.92 7.10 -7.49
N ALA A 36 -9.75 6.15 -7.04
CA ALA A 36 -10.63 6.36 -5.89
C ALA A 36 -9.87 6.68 -4.59
N LEU A 37 -8.66 6.13 -4.41
CA LEU A 37 -7.84 6.33 -3.21
C LEU A 37 -6.95 7.57 -3.30
N GLU A 38 -6.68 8.12 -4.49
CA GLU A 38 -5.76 9.24 -4.71
C GLU A 38 -6.14 10.48 -3.89
N PHE A 39 -7.43 10.76 -3.78
CA PHE A 39 -7.97 11.90 -3.03
C PHE A 39 -8.31 11.57 -1.58
N SER A 40 -8.09 10.33 -1.13
CA SER A 40 -8.35 9.96 0.25
C SER A 40 -7.23 10.44 1.16
N ALA A 41 -7.60 11.21 2.18
CA ALA A 41 -6.68 11.52 3.27
C ALA A 41 -6.39 10.30 4.16
N ARG A 42 -7.23 9.25 4.10
CA ARG A 42 -7.25 8.10 5.01
C ARG A 42 -6.63 6.84 4.45
N ASP A 43 -6.33 6.84 3.16
CA ASP A 43 -5.83 5.66 2.47
C ASP A 43 -4.49 5.96 1.83
N THR A 44 -3.66 4.94 1.73
CA THR A 44 -2.43 5.06 0.97
C THR A 44 -2.01 3.72 0.38
N VAL A 45 -1.41 3.79 -0.81
CA VAL A 45 -0.75 2.66 -1.47
C VAL A 45 0.68 3.07 -1.75
N LEU A 46 1.63 2.33 -1.18
CA LEU A 46 3.05 2.55 -1.37
C LEU A 46 3.65 1.40 -2.17
N LEU A 47 4.58 1.73 -3.05
CA LEU A 47 5.29 0.81 -3.92
C LEU A 47 6.78 0.81 -3.59
N ALA A 48 7.37 -0.38 -3.54
CA ALA A 48 8.81 -0.55 -3.59
C ALA A 48 9.21 -0.67 -5.06
N GLN A 49 10.11 0.19 -5.50
CA GLN A 49 10.59 0.25 -6.88
C GLN A 49 12.09 -0.01 -6.93
N ASP A 50 12.51 -0.88 -7.85
CA ASP A 50 13.91 -1.06 -8.21
C ASP A 50 14.13 -0.82 -9.71
N GLY A 51 14.94 0.20 -10.03
CA GLY A 51 15.02 0.71 -11.40
C GLY A 51 13.64 1.11 -11.94
N LYS A 52 13.14 0.39 -12.95
CA LYS A 52 11.80 0.57 -13.54
C LYS A 52 10.76 -0.42 -12.98
N ASN A 53 11.19 -1.42 -12.23
CA ASN A 53 10.35 -2.51 -11.78
C ASN A 53 9.68 -2.16 -10.45
N ILE A 54 8.39 -2.46 -10.34
CA ILE A 54 7.69 -2.43 -9.06
C ILE A 54 7.80 -3.84 -8.48
N ILE A 55 8.46 -3.94 -7.33
CA ILE A 55 8.85 -5.20 -6.69
C ILE A 55 8.14 -5.43 -5.36
N GLY A 56 7.26 -4.52 -4.98
CA GLY A 56 6.42 -4.70 -3.81
C GLY A 56 5.35 -3.63 -3.70
N VAL A 57 4.25 -3.98 -3.05
CA VAL A 57 3.13 -3.07 -2.76
C VAL A 57 2.65 -3.29 -1.33
N ILE A 58 2.31 -2.19 -0.67
CA ILE A 58 1.57 -2.18 0.60
C ILE A 58 0.40 -1.20 0.49
N SER A 59 -0.79 -1.61 0.93
CA SER A 59 -1.97 -0.74 1.01
C SER A 59 -2.50 -0.66 2.44
N LEU A 60 -2.97 0.51 2.83
CA LEU A 60 -3.50 0.79 4.15
C LEU A 60 -4.78 1.61 4.06
N HIS A 61 -5.75 1.25 4.90
CA HIS A 61 -6.93 2.04 5.18
C HIS A 61 -6.93 2.50 6.64
N VAL A 62 -7.32 3.73 6.90
CA VAL A 62 -7.54 4.26 8.24
C VAL A 62 -9.04 4.40 8.50
N LEU A 63 -9.52 3.70 9.52
CA LEU A 63 -10.94 3.61 9.87
C LEU A 63 -11.21 4.29 11.21
N GLU A 64 -12.35 4.97 11.34
CA GLU A 64 -12.84 5.46 12.64
C GLU A 64 -13.35 4.27 13.48
N LEU A 65 -12.98 4.24 14.76
CA LEU A 65 -13.55 3.29 15.69
C LEU A 65 -14.93 3.77 16.13
N PHE A 66 -15.98 3.08 15.71
CA PHE A 66 -17.35 3.45 16.07
C PHE A 66 -17.63 3.29 17.57
N HIS A 67 -17.03 2.29 18.21
CA HIS A 67 -17.34 1.88 19.58
C HIS A 67 -16.42 2.51 20.65
N GLN A 68 -15.40 3.27 20.25
CA GLN A 68 -14.48 3.95 21.17
C GLN A 68 -13.75 5.12 20.48
N PRO A 69 -13.22 6.10 21.22
CA PRO A 69 -12.39 7.14 20.63
C PRO A 69 -11.17 6.57 19.91
N GLY A 70 -10.81 7.16 18.76
CA GLY A 70 -9.60 6.82 18.02
C GLY A 70 -9.85 6.16 16.67
N ARG A 71 -8.77 5.68 16.06
CA ARG A 71 -8.75 5.14 14.70
C ARG A 71 -8.02 3.80 14.66
N LEU A 72 -8.29 3.02 13.62
CA LEU A 72 -7.59 1.76 13.33
C LEU A 72 -6.87 1.88 11.98
N GLY A 73 -5.57 1.59 11.96
CA GLY A 73 -4.82 1.41 10.73
C GLY A 73 -4.87 -0.05 10.28
N ARG A 74 -5.44 -0.33 9.10
CA ARG A 74 -5.51 -1.69 8.55
C ARG A 74 -4.71 -1.82 7.27
N ILE A 75 -3.62 -2.59 7.32
CA ILE A 75 -2.93 -3.05 6.11
C ILE A 75 -3.86 -4.03 5.39
N THR A 76 -4.23 -3.73 4.14
CA THR A 76 -5.15 -4.56 3.35
C THR A 76 -4.47 -5.38 2.27
N SER A 77 -3.25 -5.04 1.91
CA SER A 77 -2.40 -5.82 1.02
C SER A 77 -0.95 -5.54 1.36
N LEU A 78 -0.14 -6.59 1.40
CA LEU A 78 1.32 -6.51 1.46
C LEU A 78 1.87 -7.68 0.67
N VAL A 79 2.58 -7.38 -0.41
CA VAL A 79 3.27 -8.39 -1.21
C VAL A 79 4.59 -7.85 -1.73
N ILE A 80 5.59 -8.70 -1.63
CA ILE A 80 6.89 -8.52 -2.25
C ILE A 80 6.98 -9.56 -3.35
N ASP A 81 7.46 -9.11 -4.50
CA ASP A 81 7.74 -9.97 -5.64
C ASP A 81 8.59 -11.17 -5.21
N ASP A 82 8.23 -12.38 -5.65
CA ASP A 82 8.88 -13.63 -5.25
C ASP A 82 10.41 -13.59 -5.39
N ASP A 83 10.92 -12.99 -6.47
CA ASP A 83 12.36 -12.89 -6.76
C ASP A 83 13.10 -11.94 -5.81
N PHE A 84 12.36 -11.12 -5.05
CA PHE A 84 12.88 -10.08 -4.17
C PHE A 84 12.58 -10.33 -2.69
N ARG A 85 11.96 -11.47 -2.34
CA ARG A 85 11.71 -11.85 -0.95
C ARG A 85 13.01 -12.14 -0.20
N GLY A 86 13.00 -11.93 1.12
CA GLY A 86 14.19 -12.11 1.97
C GLY A 86 15.27 -11.01 1.83
N GLN A 87 15.10 -10.05 0.92
CA GLN A 87 16.08 -8.98 0.67
C GLN A 87 15.76 -7.66 1.41
N GLY A 88 14.88 -7.71 2.42
CA GLY A 88 14.52 -6.53 3.23
C GLY A 88 13.54 -5.55 2.59
N VAL A 89 12.99 -5.83 1.40
CA VAL A 89 12.06 -4.91 0.68
C VAL A 89 10.83 -4.55 1.53
N GLY A 90 10.23 -5.53 2.22
CA GLY A 90 9.09 -5.27 3.11
C GLY A 90 9.43 -4.33 4.27
N ALA A 91 10.65 -4.42 4.81
CA ALA A 91 11.13 -3.53 5.86
C ALA A 91 11.36 -2.09 5.37
N MET A 92 11.53 -1.86 4.06
CA MET A 92 11.59 -0.52 3.48
C MET A 92 10.21 0.14 3.41
N LEU A 93 9.14 -0.64 3.22
CA LEU A 93 7.77 -0.15 3.09
C LEU A 93 7.17 0.30 4.44
N PHE A 94 7.45 -0.45 5.50
CA PHE A 94 6.84 -0.26 6.82
C PHE A 94 7.09 1.12 7.47
N PRO A 95 8.33 1.67 7.48
CA PRO A 95 8.61 2.96 8.10
C PRO A 95 7.85 4.11 7.44
N LEU A 96 7.69 4.08 6.12
CA LEU A 96 6.96 5.10 5.39
C LEU A 96 5.45 5.01 5.61
N LEU A 97 4.93 3.78 5.78
CA LEU A 97 3.55 3.58 6.17
C LEU A 97 3.27 4.13 7.58
N THR A 98 4.17 3.85 8.52
CA THR A 98 4.07 4.34 9.90
C THR A 98 4.15 5.86 9.95
N ARG A 99 5.03 6.47 9.14
CA ARG A 99 5.11 7.93 9.02
C ARG A 99 3.83 8.54 8.46
N PHE A 100 3.22 7.91 7.44
CA PHE A 100 1.91 8.34 6.94
C PHE A 100 0.86 8.34 8.05
N LEU A 101 0.82 7.29 8.86
CA LEU A 101 -0.10 7.19 10.01
C LEU A 101 0.15 8.29 11.05
N GLN A 102 1.39 8.50 11.47
CA GLN A 102 1.74 9.52 12.46
C GLN A 102 1.47 10.95 11.98
N SER A 103 1.81 11.27 10.73
CA SER A 103 1.64 12.63 10.20
C SER A 103 0.17 13.00 9.97
N ASN A 104 -0.71 12.02 9.75
CA ASN A 104 -2.12 12.29 9.44
C ASN A 104 -3.07 12.01 10.62
N PHE A 105 -2.68 11.17 11.58
CA PHE A 105 -3.59 10.58 12.56
C PHE A 105 -3.02 10.46 13.99
N ALA A 106 -2.19 11.42 14.42
CA ALA A 106 -1.38 11.39 15.64
C ALA A 106 -2.07 11.10 17.01
N SER A 107 -3.41 10.97 17.09
CA SER A 107 -4.12 10.65 18.34
C SER A 107 -5.02 9.41 18.20
N GLY A 108 -4.90 8.47 19.15
CA GLY A 108 -5.82 7.34 19.30
C GLY A 108 -5.72 6.24 18.24
N LEU A 109 -4.64 6.18 17.46
CA LEU A 109 -4.44 5.14 16.44
C LEU A 109 -3.97 3.83 17.09
N ARG A 110 -4.67 2.74 16.81
CA ARG A 110 -4.26 1.36 17.13
C ARG A 110 -3.92 0.57 15.87
#